data_AF-A0A7V9MQ44-F1
#
_entry.id   AF-A0A7V9MQ44-F1
#
_cell.length_a   1.000
_cell.length_b   1.000
_cell.length_c   1.000
_cell.angle_alpha   90.00
_cell.angle_beta   90.00
_cell.angle_gamma   90.00
#
_symmetry.space_group_name_H-M   'P 1'
#
loop_
_entity.id
_entity.type
_entity.pdbx_description
1 polymer ?
#
loop_
_entity_poly.entity_id
_entity_poly.type
_entity_poly.pdbx_seq_one_letter_code
_entity_poly.pdbx_strand_id
1 'polypeptide(L)'
;MKLLFIFFFLFTGSVSAQLQVESFRNDLNQNNDAAVIQASMDALANQGHGSLSFDGSRTYKINRSIELPRYTGEGRKIYVINGNGAIILAGSDTLNIFNRIPQNQKEALGKMIGTRFIIQDLSFIGGAKGINLGGTLGSSILRCNFTNIRIAAIDIQFGLQTVISHCYATNCFEDNFILRTGEDWGGNSNNSQSNHSVIEYSRVYARKESKTGYKILGSGGIVLRDIISEGSHEIDYAIFADRLKSTTVRYFKIENLHLEHAPLKAGIYLSITGNTEINGIFYQHARKVGEFTLIHAGEGSGLINVASIPHFVTGTVMRLESPGCGFWNLNFSAKEFYLKENWRIKKADDTYESKLPFYFSGQGGGAQVKIKY
;
A
#
# COMPACT_ATOMS: atom_id res chain seq x y z
N MET A 1 -22.09 -39.64 -59.35
CA MET A 1 -21.02 -38.64 -59.10
C MET A 1 -21.65 -37.29 -58.85
N LYS A 2 -21.78 -36.89 -57.58
CA LYS A 2 -21.74 -35.51 -57.04
C LYS A 2 -22.10 -35.59 -55.55
N LEU A 3 -21.06 -35.68 -54.73
CA LEU A 3 -21.10 -35.54 -53.27
C LEU A 3 -21.50 -34.10 -52.95
N LEU A 4 -22.53 -33.92 -52.12
CA LEU A 4 -22.84 -32.63 -51.50
C LEU A 4 -22.14 -32.61 -50.13
N PHE A 5 -21.00 -31.91 -50.06
CA PHE A 5 -20.30 -31.61 -48.81
C PHE A 5 -21.08 -30.52 -48.06
N ILE A 6 -21.75 -30.88 -46.96
CA ILE A 6 -22.26 -29.92 -45.98
C ILE A 6 -21.13 -29.68 -44.98
N PHE A 7 -20.44 -28.55 -45.13
CA PHE A 7 -19.49 -28.04 -44.14
C PHE A 7 -20.28 -27.52 -42.94
N PHE A 8 -20.31 -28.26 -41.84
CA PHE A 8 -20.74 -27.76 -40.54
C PHE A 8 -19.58 -26.96 -39.93
N PHE A 9 -19.64 -25.63 -40.04
CA PHE A 9 -18.79 -24.77 -39.22
C PHE A 9 -19.29 -24.80 -37.78
N LEU A 10 -18.68 -25.65 -36.95
CA LEU A 10 -18.74 -25.54 -35.50
C LEU A 10 -17.94 -24.28 -35.10
N PHE A 11 -18.62 -23.13 -35.08
CA PHE A 11 -18.16 -21.98 -34.30
C PHE A 11 -18.33 -22.33 -32.81
N THR A 12 -17.36 -23.04 -32.23
CA THR A 12 -17.16 -22.99 -30.78
C THR A 12 -16.53 -21.63 -30.49
N GLY A 13 -17.36 -20.59 -30.48
CA GLY A 13 -16.98 -19.31 -29.93
C GLY A 13 -16.58 -19.56 -28.47
N SER A 14 -15.30 -19.50 -28.17
CA SER A 14 -14.79 -19.29 -26.83
C SER A 14 -15.24 -17.89 -26.40
N VAL A 15 -16.51 -17.80 -26.00
CA VAL A 15 -17.07 -16.61 -25.37
C VAL A 15 -16.23 -16.39 -24.12
N SER A 16 -15.43 -15.32 -24.15
CA SER A 16 -14.73 -14.82 -22.97
C SER A 16 -15.74 -14.71 -21.84
N ALA A 17 -15.57 -15.54 -20.80
CA ALA A 17 -16.51 -15.67 -19.69
C ALA A 17 -16.41 -14.44 -18.78
N GLN A 18 -17.00 -13.34 -19.23
CA GLN A 18 -17.30 -12.21 -18.36
C GLN A 18 -18.59 -12.50 -17.61
N LEU A 19 -18.47 -12.76 -16.32
CA LEU A 19 -19.61 -12.86 -15.41
C LEU A 19 -20.09 -11.45 -15.06
N GLN A 20 -21.40 -11.28 -14.94
CA GLN A 20 -22.02 -10.07 -14.38
C GLN A 20 -22.55 -10.41 -12.99
N VAL A 21 -22.30 -9.56 -11.99
CA VAL A 21 -22.84 -9.75 -10.63
C VAL A 21 -24.38 -9.81 -10.67
N GLU A 22 -24.98 -9.00 -11.55
CA GLU A 22 -26.43 -8.84 -11.70
C GLU A 22 -27.12 -10.14 -12.12
N SER A 23 -26.44 -10.99 -12.89
CA SER A 23 -26.97 -12.27 -13.35
C SER A 23 -27.20 -13.28 -12.21
N PHE A 24 -26.68 -13.00 -11.00
CA PHE A 24 -26.87 -13.82 -9.80
C PHE A 24 -27.92 -13.25 -8.85
N ARG A 25 -28.57 -12.15 -9.22
CA ARG A 25 -29.60 -11.53 -8.38
C ARG A 25 -30.93 -12.24 -8.58
N ASN A 26 -31.48 -12.75 -7.49
CA ASN A 26 -32.83 -13.30 -7.46
C ASN A 26 -33.76 -12.27 -6.77
N ASP A 27 -35.02 -12.17 -7.19
CA ASP A 27 -35.98 -11.14 -6.74
C ASP A 27 -36.28 -11.12 -5.23
N LEU A 28 -35.77 -12.10 -4.48
CA LEU A 28 -36.13 -12.39 -3.10
C LEU A 28 -35.31 -11.66 -2.02
N ASN A 29 -34.21 -10.96 -2.36
CA ASN A 29 -33.32 -10.33 -1.37
C ASN A 29 -32.87 -8.91 -1.77
N GLN A 30 -33.79 -7.95 -1.77
CA GLN A 30 -33.52 -6.60 -2.28
C GLN A 30 -32.61 -5.74 -1.38
N ASN A 31 -32.34 -6.12 -0.14
CA ASN A 31 -31.65 -5.27 0.84
C ASN A 31 -30.22 -5.71 1.23
N ASN A 32 -29.71 -6.82 0.69
CA ASN A 32 -28.36 -7.31 0.98
C ASN A 32 -27.77 -8.04 -0.22
N ASP A 33 -26.71 -7.46 -0.79
CA ASP A 33 -26.07 -7.92 -2.00
C ASP A 33 -24.94 -8.92 -1.74
N ALA A 34 -24.60 -9.17 -0.47
CA ALA A 34 -23.46 -10.03 -0.14
C ALA A 34 -23.61 -11.47 -0.66
N ALA A 35 -24.82 -12.01 -0.67
CA ALA A 35 -25.08 -13.34 -1.21
C ALA A 35 -24.92 -13.40 -2.73
N VAL A 36 -25.37 -12.35 -3.44
CA VAL A 36 -25.27 -12.22 -4.89
C VAL A 36 -23.82 -12.09 -5.31
N ILE A 37 -23.07 -11.20 -4.65
CA ILE A 37 -21.64 -11.01 -4.93
C ILE A 37 -20.87 -12.30 -4.62
N GLN A 38 -21.13 -12.95 -3.48
CA GLN A 38 -20.45 -14.20 -3.14
C GLN A 38 -20.72 -15.29 -4.18
N ALA A 39 -21.97 -15.49 -4.61
CA ALA A 39 -22.31 -16.47 -5.63
C ALA A 39 -21.57 -16.21 -6.96
N SER A 40 -21.42 -14.94 -7.34
CA SER A 40 -20.66 -14.56 -8.54
C SER A 40 -19.15 -14.81 -8.39
N MET A 41 -18.58 -14.60 -7.21
CA MET A 41 -17.18 -14.93 -6.90
C MET A 41 -16.94 -16.44 -6.89
N ASP A 42 -17.89 -17.23 -6.38
CA ASP A 42 -17.82 -18.68 -6.37
C ASP A 42 -17.88 -19.24 -7.81
N ALA A 43 -18.74 -18.65 -8.66
CA ALA A 43 -18.78 -18.98 -10.08
C ALA A 43 -17.47 -18.64 -10.80
N LEU A 44 -16.89 -17.46 -10.50
CA LEU A 44 -15.57 -17.07 -11.01
C LEU A 44 -14.47 -18.03 -10.52
N ALA A 45 -14.51 -18.44 -9.25
CA ALA A 45 -13.57 -19.41 -8.68
C ALA A 45 -13.63 -20.76 -9.41
N ASN A 46 -14.84 -21.24 -9.70
CA ASN A 46 -15.07 -22.50 -10.42
C ASN A 46 -14.54 -22.46 -11.86
N GLN A 47 -14.50 -21.29 -12.50
CA GLN A 47 -13.85 -21.12 -13.81
C GLN A 47 -12.32 -21.14 -13.72
N GLY A 48 -11.73 -20.87 -12.54
CA GLY A 48 -10.29 -20.82 -12.31
C GLY A 48 -9.56 -19.63 -12.97
N HIS A 49 -10.28 -18.83 -13.74
CA HIS A 49 -9.85 -17.61 -14.41
C HIS A 49 -11.08 -16.85 -14.91
N GLY A 50 -10.89 -15.60 -15.34
CA GLY A 50 -11.95 -14.85 -16.03
C GLY A 50 -12.14 -13.45 -15.46
N SER A 51 -13.29 -12.86 -15.78
CA SER A 51 -13.65 -11.53 -15.31
C SER A 51 -15.05 -11.51 -14.70
N LEU A 52 -15.21 -10.75 -13.64
CA LEU A 52 -16.47 -10.42 -13.02
C LEU A 52 -16.64 -8.91 -13.13
N SER A 53 -17.80 -8.46 -13.61
CA SER A 53 -18.15 -7.05 -13.63
C SER A 53 -19.39 -6.73 -12.79
N PHE A 54 -19.34 -5.56 -12.17
CA PHE A 54 -20.45 -4.93 -11.47
C PHE A 54 -21.14 -3.93 -12.39
N ASP A 55 -22.42 -3.69 -12.17
CA ASP A 55 -23.13 -2.53 -12.69
C ASP A 55 -22.64 -1.28 -11.96
N GLY A 56 -21.93 -0.44 -12.71
CA GLY A 56 -21.31 0.79 -12.24
C GLY A 56 -22.28 1.83 -11.66
N SER A 57 -23.57 1.72 -11.98
CA SER A 57 -24.60 2.64 -11.48
C SER A 57 -25.10 2.30 -10.07
N ARG A 58 -24.68 1.17 -9.50
CA ARG A 58 -25.27 0.62 -8.27
C ARG A 58 -24.41 0.82 -7.03
N THR A 59 -25.11 0.93 -5.91
CA THR A 59 -24.56 0.71 -4.58
C THR A 59 -24.96 -0.69 -4.11
N TYR A 60 -23.97 -1.52 -3.81
CA TYR A 60 -24.13 -2.85 -3.25
C TYR A 60 -23.94 -2.80 -1.75
N LYS A 61 -24.97 -3.13 -0.99
CA LYS A 61 -24.94 -3.15 0.48
C LYS A 61 -24.61 -4.56 0.95
N ILE A 62 -23.55 -4.71 1.74
CA ILE A 62 -23.11 -6.02 2.24
C ILE A 62 -23.10 -6.06 3.77
N ASN A 63 -23.51 -7.18 4.36
CA ASN A 63 -23.48 -7.37 5.82
C ASN A 63 -22.50 -8.47 6.28
N ARG A 64 -21.83 -9.11 5.33
CA ARG A 64 -20.80 -10.13 5.54
C ARG A 64 -19.68 -9.94 4.52
N SER A 65 -18.47 -10.35 4.88
CA SER A 65 -17.30 -10.29 4.01
C SER A 65 -17.57 -11.08 2.72
N ILE A 66 -17.01 -10.60 1.61
CA ILE A 66 -16.95 -11.34 0.36
C ILE A 66 -15.60 -12.05 0.33
N GLU A 67 -15.63 -13.39 0.36
CA GLU A 67 -14.43 -14.19 0.25
C GLU A 67 -14.02 -14.28 -1.22
N LEU A 68 -12.79 -13.82 -1.51
CA LEU A 68 -12.24 -13.93 -2.86
C LEU A 68 -11.72 -15.36 -3.11
N PRO A 69 -11.68 -15.82 -4.38
CA PRO A 69 -11.23 -17.16 -4.74
C PRO A 69 -9.92 -17.59 -4.07
N ARG A 70 -9.98 -18.60 -3.19
CA ARG A 70 -8.80 -19.16 -2.50
C ARG A 70 -8.08 -20.22 -3.32
N TYR A 71 -8.86 -21.01 -4.04
CA TYR A 71 -8.43 -22.24 -4.71
C TYR A 71 -9.00 -22.29 -6.13
N THR A 72 -8.34 -23.03 -7.00
CA THR A 72 -8.91 -23.42 -8.30
C THR A 72 -8.71 -24.92 -8.47
N GLY A 73 -9.68 -25.60 -9.07
CA GLY A 73 -9.51 -26.98 -9.50
C GLY A 73 -8.55 -27.09 -10.68
N GLU A 74 -8.56 -26.08 -11.57
CA GLU A 74 -7.81 -26.04 -12.83
C GLU A 74 -7.44 -24.58 -13.21
N GLY A 75 -6.55 -24.37 -14.19
CA GLY A 75 -6.28 -23.04 -14.78
C GLY A 75 -5.21 -22.15 -14.10
N ARG A 76 -5.01 -20.94 -14.66
CA ARG A 76 -3.91 -20.01 -14.30
C ARG A 76 -4.17 -19.10 -13.09
N LYS A 77 -5.33 -19.19 -12.41
CA LYS A 77 -5.70 -18.39 -11.22
C LYS A 77 -5.60 -16.87 -11.41
N ILE A 78 -6.09 -16.38 -12.55
CA ILE A 78 -6.07 -14.94 -12.89
C ILE A 78 -7.51 -14.43 -12.93
N TYR A 79 -7.82 -13.51 -12.02
CA TYR A 79 -9.16 -12.99 -11.82
C TYR A 79 -9.20 -11.48 -12.03
N VAL A 80 -10.11 -11.02 -12.87
CA VAL A 80 -10.42 -9.59 -13.03
C VAL A 80 -11.73 -9.29 -12.34
N ILE A 81 -11.74 -8.32 -11.43
CA ILE A 81 -12.92 -7.83 -10.72
C ILE A 81 -13.06 -6.36 -11.10
N ASN A 82 -13.99 -6.07 -12.00
CA ASN A 82 -14.21 -4.75 -12.56
C ASN A 82 -15.47 -4.12 -11.97
N GLY A 83 -15.31 -3.07 -11.16
CA GLY A 83 -16.42 -2.36 -10.54
C GLY A 83 -17.21 -1.47 -11.47
N ASN A 84 -16.64 -1.03 -12.60
CA ASN A 84 -17.25 -0.05 -13.50
C ASN A 84 -17.76 1.24 -12.80
N GLY A 85 -17.21 1.60 -11.64
CA GLY A 85 -17.64 2.74 -10.82
C GLY A 85 -18.59 2.39 -9.66
N ALA A 86 -18.95 1.12 -9.50
CA ALA A 86 -19.86 0.67 -8.45
C ALA A 86 -19.36 0.99 -7.03
N ILE A 87 -20.32 1.15 -6.12
CA ILE A 87 -20.05 1.37 -4.69
C ILE A 87 -20.33 0.08 -3.92
N ILE A 88 -19.40 -0.38 -3.10
CA ILE A 88 -19.62 -1.41 -2.08
C ILE A 88 -19.71 -0.73 -0.71
N LEU A 89 -20.89 -0.80 -0.09
CA LEU A 89 -21.19 -0.22 1.20
C LEU A 89 -21.22 -1.31 2.28
N ALA A 90 -20.29 -1.24 3.24
CA ALA A 90 -20.29 -2.14 4.38
C ALA A 90 -21.41 -1.79 5.37
N GLY A 91 -22.14 -2.81 5.82
CA GLY A 91 -23.21 -2.68 6.82
C GLY A 91 -22.70 -2.65 8.27
N SER A 92 -21.40 -2.82 8.50
CA SER A 92 -20.76 -2.76 9.82
C SER A 92 -19.31 -2.33 9.70
N ASP A 93 -18.81 -1.64 10.72
CA ASP A 93 -17.43 -1.18 10.89
C ASP A 93 -16.41 -2.30 11.18
N THR A 94 -16.88 -3.52 11.46
CA THR A 94 -16.03 -4.71 11.69
C THR A 94 -15.78 -5.54 10.43
N LEU A 95 -16.38 -5.15 9.31
CA LEU A 95 -16.42 -5.96 8.09
C LEU A 95 -15.17 -5.79 7.22
N ASN A 96 -14.50 -6.88 6.85
CA ASN A 96 -13.52 -6.85 5.76
C ASN A 96 -14.28 -7.07 4.44
N ILE A 97 -14.46 -6.03 3.62
CA ILE A 97 -15.34 -6.08 2.44
C ILE A 97 -14.90 -7.18 1.49
N PHE A 98 -13.68 -7.07 0.93
CA PHE A 98 -13.04 -8.15 0.19
C PHE A 98 -12.00 -8.80 1.08
N ASN A 99 -12.15 -10.09 1.35
CA ASN A 99 -11.33 -10.80 2.31
C ASN A 99 -10.76 -12.09 1.71
N ARG A 100 -9.46 -12.30 1.87
CA ARG A 100 -8.78 -13.53 1.48
C ARG A 100 -7.47 -13.67 2.23
N ILE A 101 -7.54 -14.14 3.47
CA ILE A 101 -6.37 -14.37 4.31
C ILE A 101 -6.12 -15.88 4.46
N PRO A 102 -4.88 -16.37 4.22
CA PRO A 102 -4.51 -17.75 4.49
C PRO A 102 -4.81 -18.14 5.93
N GLN A 103 -5.04 -19.41 6.19
CA GLN A 103 -5.17 -19.97 7.54
C GLN A 103 -3.79 -20.28 8.15
N ASN A 104 -2.80 -20.56 7.30
CA ASN A 104 -1.45 -20.93 7.70
C ASN A 104 -0.47 -20.84 6.51
N GLN A 105 0.83 -21.01 6.80
CA GLN A 105 1.91 -21.03 5.82
C GLN A 105 1.71 -22.05 4.70
N LYS A 106 1.15 -23.22 5.01
CA LYS A 106 0.94 -24.29 4.02
C LYS A 106 -0.11 -23.89 2.99
N GLU A 107 -1.21 -23.25 3.40
CA GLU A 107 -2.21 -22.73 2.47
C GLU A 107 -1.64 -21.57 1.64
N ALA A 108 -0.92 -20.65 2.29
CA ALA A 108 -0.30 -19.51 1.62
C ALA A 108 0.60 -19.95 0.46
N LEU A 109 1.59 -20.80 0.74
CA LEU A 109 2.57 -21.27 -0.25
C LEU A 109 2.00 -22.29 -1.23
N GLY A 110 1.24 -23.27 -0.74
CA GLY A 110 0.80 -24.41 -1.54
C GLY A 110 -0.42 -24.12 -2.40
N LYS A 111 -1.22 -23.10 -2.07
CA LYS A 111 -2.53 -22.91 -2.69
C LYS A 111 -2.79 -21.49 -3.17
N MET A 112 -2.36 -20.49 -2.41
CA MET A 112 -2.80 -19.11 -2.62
C MET A 112 -1.81 -18.24 -3.40
N ILE A 113 -0.50 -18.38 -3.17
CA ILE A 113 0.54 -17.46 -3.68
C ILE A 113 0.53 -17.30 -5.20
N GLY A 114 0.20 -18.36 -5.95
CA GLY A 114 0.12 -18.32 -7.41
C GLY A 114 -1.14 -17.63 -7.97
N THR A 115 -1.96 -16.99 -7.13
CA THR A 115 -3.20 -16.32 -7.54
C THR A 115 -2.94 -14.86 -7.82
N ARG A 116 -3.52 -14.37 -8.92
CA ARG A 116 -3.45 -12.97 -9.36
C ARG A 116 -4.83 -12.37 -9.43
N PHE A 117 -5.02 -11.24 -8.75
CA PHE A 117 -6.22 -10.42 -8.86
C PHE A 117 -5.93 -9.11 -9.59
N ILE A 118 -6.87 -8.67 -10.42
CA ILE A 118 -6.95 -7.29 -10.90
C ILE A 118 -8.27 -6.74 -10.38
N ILE A 119 -8.23 -5.95 -9.31
CA ILE A 119 -9.40 -5.33 -8.71
C ILE A 119 -9.40 -3.87 -9.12
N GLN A 120 -10.43 -3.43 -9.84
CA GLN A 120 -10.43 -2.09 -10.41
C GLN A 120 -11.78 -1.40 -10.38
N ASP A 121 -11.74 -0.06 -10.41
CA ASP A 121 -12.91 0.80 -10.62
C ASP A 121 -14.03 0.59 -9.59
N LEU A 122 -13.68 0.33 -8.33
CA LEU A 122 -14.62 0.15 -7.21
C LEU A 122 -14.46 1.27 -6.18
N SER A 123 -15.58 1.68 -5.57
CA SER A 123 -15.57 2.54 -4.40
C SER A 123 -16.02 1.77 -3.17
N PHE A 124 -15.22 1.76 -2.11
CA PHE A 124 -15.48 1.08 -0.85
C PHE A 124 -15.83 2.11 0.23
N ILE A 125 -16.97 1.94 0.90
CA ILE A 125 -17.45 2.85 1.95
C ILE A 125 -17.71 2.09 3.25
N GLY A 126 -17.07 2.53 4.34
CA GLY A 126 -17.21 1.91 5.66
C GLY A 126 -16.56 0.52 5.76
N GLY A 127 -16.68 -0.13 6.92
CA GLY A 127 -16.05 -1.43 7.16
C GLY A 127 -14.69 -1.33 7.83
N ALA A 128 -14.20 -2.49 8.29
CA ALA A 128 -12.88 -2.64 8.89
C ALA A 128 -11.80 -2.50 7.83
N LYS A 129 -11.90 -3.26 6.74
CA LYS A 129 -10.94 -3.20 5.63
C LYS A 129 -11.65 -3.21 4.29
N GLY A 130 -11.18 -2.40 3.33
CA GLY A 130 -11.70 -2.40 1.97
C GLY A 130 -11.27 -3.64 1.21
N ILE A 131 -9.96 -3.80 1.05
CA ILE A 131 -9.35 -4.98 0.43
C ILE A 131 -8.34 -5.59 1.40
N ASN A 132 -8.58 -6.82 1.84
CA ASN A 132 -7.71 -7.58 2.74
C ASN A 132 -7.25 -8.87 2.04
N LEU A 133 -6.02 -8.87 1.52
CA LEU A 133 -5.49 -9.95 0.68
C LEU A 133 -4.21 -10.53 1.27
N GLY A 134 -4.13 -11.87 1.30
CA GLY A 134 -2.96 -12.61 1.71
C GLY A 134 -2.51 -13.61 0.65
N GLY A 135 -1.18 -13.78 0.50
CA GLY A 135 -0.58 -14.78 -0.38
C GLY A 135 -1.00 -14.61 -1.83
N THR A 136 -0.40 -13.66 -2.53
CA THR A 136 -0.69 -13.34 -3.94
C THR A 136 0.59 -13.03 -4.72
N LEU A 137 0.57 -13.25 -6.04
CA LEU A 137 1.66 -12.91 -6.95
C LEU A 137 1.14 -12.11 -8.14
N GLY A 138 1.68 -10.91 -8.34
CA GLY A 138 1.37 -10.06 -9.49
C GLY A 138 0.00 -9.38 -9.43
N SER A 139 -0.66 -9.34 -8.26
CA SER A 139 -1.98 -8.71 -8.15
C SER A 139 -1.93 -7.19 -8.32
N SER A 140 -3.01 -6.60 -8.81
CA SER A 140 -3.13 -5.17 -9.05
C SER A 140 -4.44 -4.64 -8.48
N ILE A 141 -4.37 -3.49 -7.80
CA ILE A 141 -5.52 -2.73 -7.30
C ILE A 141 -5.46 -1.36 -7.97
N LEU A 142 -6.45 -1.06 -8.81
CA LEU A 142 -6.38 0.03 -9.78
C LEU A 142 -7.61 0.93 -9.69
N ARG A 143 -7.42 2.25 -9.57
CA ARG A 143 -8.53 3.22 -9.66
C ARG A 143 -9.65 2.96 -8.65
N CYS A 144 -9.29 2.48 -7.46
CA CYS A 144 -10.23 2.22 -6.37
C CYS A 144 -10.27 3.39 -5.37
N ASN A 145 -11.46 3.70 -4.87
CA ASN A 145 -11.67 4.72 -3.85
C ASN A 145 -12.07 4.09 -2.53
N PHE A 146 -11.57 4.62 -1.42
CA PHE A 146 -11.83 4.12 -0.07
C PHE A 146 -12.24 5.28 0.82
N THR A 147 -13.42 5.18 1.43
CA THR A 147 -13.95 6.25 2.28
C THR A 147 -14.40 5.70 3.63
N ASN A 148 -13.96 6.34 4.72
CA ASN A 148 -14.35 6.01 6.08
C ASN A 148 -14.06 4.54 6.48
N ILE A 149 -13.00 3.93 5.95
CA ILE A 149 -12.56 2.59 6.35
C ILE A 149 -11.92 2.65 7.74
N ARG A 150 -12.22 1.70 8.62
CA ARG A 150 -11.83 1.76 10.03
C ARG A 150 -10.39 1.34 10.31
N ILE A 151 -9.93 0.22 9.76
CA ILE A 151 -8.61 -0.34 10.04
C ILE A 151 -7.64 -0.08 8.89
N ALA A 152 -7.98 -0.50 7.66
CA ALA A 152 -7.10 -0.37 6.51
C ALA A 152 -7.87 -0.27 5.18
N ALA A 153 -7.63 0.78 4.38
CA ALA A 153 -8.22 0.87 3.04
C ALA A 153 -7.80 -0.34 2.18
N ILE A 154 -6.49 -0.60 2.14
CA ILE A 154 -5.90 -1.80 1.52
C ILE A 154 -4.90 -2.41 2.51
N ASP A 155 -5.04 -3.70 2.80
CA ASP A 155 -4.07 -4.48 3.58
C ASP A 155 -3.65 -5.73 2.79
N ILE A 156 -2.39 -5.72 2.33
CA ILE A 156 -1.79 -6.83 1.60
C ILE A 156 -0.72 -7.50 2.47
N GLN A 157 -0.90 -8.79 2.69
CA GLN A 157 -0.02 -9.67 3.45
C GLN A 157 0.67 -10.67 2.54
N PHE A 158 1.99 -10.74 2.57
CA PHE A 158 2.75 -11.65 1.69
C PHE A 158 2.36 -11.49 0.21
N GLY A 159 2.27 -10.23 -0.23
CA GLY A 159 2.01 -9.87 -1.62
C GLY A 159 3.31 -9.71 -2.39
N LEU A 160 3.51 -10.53 -3.41
CA LEU A 160 4.68 -10.46 -4.27
C LEU A 160 4.32 -9.73 -5.57
N GLN A 161 5.13 -8.74 -5.95
CA GLN A 161 4.90 -7.96 -7.19
C GLN A 161 3.50 -7.33 -7.27
N THR A 162 3.00 -6.83 -6.14
CA THR A 162 1.70 -6.16 -6.09
C THR A 162 1.81 -4.73 -6.62
N VAL A 163 0.78 -4.28 -7.34
CA VAL A 163 0.66 -2.89 -7.80
C VAL A 163 -0.59 -2.26 -7.19
N ILE A 164 -0.45 -1.15 -6.48
CA ILE A 164 -1.56 -0.29 -6.07
C ILE A 164 -1.41 1.02 -6.83
N SER A 165 -2.31 1.31 -7.77
CA SER A 165 -2.16 2.43 -8.70
C SER A 165 -3.44 3.24 -8.81
N HIS A 166 -3.32 4.57 -8.81
CA HIS A 166 -4.46 5.49 -8.93
C HIS A 166 -5.53 5.26 -7.85
N CYS A 167 -5.14 4.84 -6.64
CA CYS A 167 -6.08 4.55 -5.56
C CYS A 167 -6.12 5.71 -4.56
N TYR A 168 -7.32 6.03 -4.07
CA TYR A 168 -7.53 7.15 -3.16
C TYR A 168 -8.17 6.70 -1.85
N ALA A 169 -7.55 7.05 -0.73
CA ALA A 169 -8.11 6.84 0.60
C ALA A 169 -8.49 8.19 1.22
N THR A 170 -9.74 8.33 1.66
CA THR A 170 -10.30 9.58 2.18
C THR A 170 -10.96 9.34 3.53
N ASN A 171 -10.49 10.03 4.56
CA ASN A 171 -11.03 9.97 5.91
C ASN A 171 -11.08 8.56 6.54
N CYS A 172 -10.18 7.67 6.15
CA CYS A 172 -9.97 6.38 6.83
C CYS A 172 -9.36 6.61 8.23
N PHE A 173 -9.66 5.72 9.17
CA PHE A 173 -9.48 5.99 10.60
C PHE A 173 -8.12 5.59 11.13
N GLU A 174 -7.59 4.43 10.77
CA GLU A 174 -6.28 3.98 11.24
C GLU A 174 -5.24 4.08 10.13
N ASP A 175 -4.96 2.98 9.44
CA ASP A 175 -3.99 2.91 8.37
C ASP A 175 -4.71 3.03 7.01
N ASN A 176 -4.04 3.56 5.99
CA ASN A 176 -4.63 3.66 4.65
C ASN A 176 -4.15 2.51 3.76
N PHE A 177 -2.95 2.61 3.19
CA PHE A 177 -2.39 1.56 2.33
C PHE A 177 -1.28 0.80 3.05
N ILE A 178 -1.46 -0.52 3.23
CA ILE A 178 -0.52 -1.39 3.94
C ILE A 178 0.01 -2.49 3.01
N LEU A 179 1.34 -2.62 2.98
CA LEU A 179 2.04 -3.80 2.48
C LEU A 179 2.85 -4.38 3.63
N ARG A 180 2.53 -5.61 4.04
CA ARG A 180 3.17 -6.21 5.21
C ARG A 180 3.44 -7.70 5.10
N THR A 181 4.18 -8.22 6.07
CA THR A 181 4.34 -9.66 6.25
C THR A 181 3.05 -10.32 6.74
N GLY A 182 2.90 -11.61 6.43
CA GLY A 182 1.73 -12.43 6.75
C GLY A 182 1.63 -12.93 8.20
N GLU A 183 1.78 -12.03 9.18
CA GLU A 183 1.74 -12.39 10.61
C GLU A 183 0.37 -12.90 11.06
N ASP A 184 -0.74 -12.49 10.43
CA ASP A 184 -2.10 -12.86 10.85
C ASP A 184 -2.39 -14.37 10.77
N TRP A 185 -1.57 -15.10 10.03
CA TRP A 185 -1.73 -16.54 9.77
C TRP A 185 -0.47 -17.34 10.12
N GLY A 186 0.41 -16.78 10.95
CA GLY A 186 1.61 -17.44 11.43
C GLY A 186 2.80 -17.39 10.46
N GLY A 187 2.74 -16.56 9.42
CA GLY A 187 3.92 -16.17 8.65
C GLY A 187 4.85 -15.26 9.47
N ASN A 188 6.07 -15.00 8.98
CA ASN A 188 7.02 -14.14 9.67
C ASN A 188 7.77 -13.17 8.73
N SER A 189 8.43 -12.19 9.32
CA SER A 189 9.14 -11.10 8.62
C SER A 189 10.36 -11.54 7.80
N ASN A 190 10.73 -12.83 7.77
CA ASN A 190 11.82 -13.35 6.94
C ASN A 190 11.37 -14.28 5.81
N ASN A 191 10.14 -14.81 5.84
CA ASN A 191 9.67 -15.79 4.86
C ASN A 191 8.31 -15.47 4.22
N SER A 192 7.61 -14.45 4.71
CA SER A 192 6.24 -14.12 4.30
C SER A 192 6.05 -12.63 4.00
N GLN A 193 7.12 -12.00 3.54
CA GLN A 193 7.23 -10.57 3.28
C GLN A 193 6.46 -10.17 2.02
N SER A 194 5.85 -8.99 2.00
CA SER A 194 5.43 -8.41 0.73
C SER A 194 6.66 -7.85 0.03
N ASN A 195 7.00 -8.38 -1.15
CA ASN A 195 8.25 -8.04 -1.82
C ASN A 195 8.02 -7.50 -3.24
N HIS A 196 8.90 -6.59 -3.67
CA HIS A 196 8.93 -6.05 -5.03
C HIS A 196 7.61 -5.44 -5.50
N SER A 197 6.88 -4.79 -4.59
CA SER A 197 5.58 -4.19 -4.87
C SER A 197 5.69 -2.67 -5.02
N VAL A 198 4.74 -2.06 -5.72
CA VAL A 198 4.71 -0.63 -6.01
C VAL A 198 3.37 -0.04 -5.58
N ILE A 199 3.41 1.12 -4.92
CA ILE A 199 2.25 1.99 -4.74
C ILE A 199 2.53 3.28 -5.50
N GLU A 200 1.67 3.63 -6.46
CA GLU A 200 1.91 4.76 -7.35
C GLU A 200 0.66 5.58 -7.68
N TYR A 201 0.86 6.85 -8.05
CA TYR A 201 -0.21 7.78 -8.47
C TYR A 201 -1.40 7.82 -7.51
N SER A 202 -1.13 7.57 -6.23
CA SER A 202 -2.14 7.31 -5.20
C SER A 202 -2.12 8.42 -4.16
N ARG A 203 -3.28 8.67 -3.53
CA ARG A 203 -3.48 9.79 -2.62
C ARG A 203 -4.11 9.34 -1.32
N VAL A 204 -3.61 9.88 -0.22
CA VAL A 204 -4.24 9.77 1.10
C VAL A 204 -4.69 11.16 1.55
N TYR A 205 -5.99 11.32 1.77
CA TYR A 205 -6.57 12.44 2.52
C TYR A 205 -6.86 11.98 3.95
N ALA A 206 -5.90 12.24 4.84
CA ALA A 206 -5.85 11.70 6.18
C ALA A 206 -6.92 12.30 7.11
N ARG A 207 -7.57 11.44 7.88
CA ARG A 207 -8.41 11.83 9.01
C ARG A 207 -7.55 12.28 10.19
N LYS A 208 -8.10 13.14 11.05
CA LYS A 208 -7.58 13.35 12.40
C LYS A 208 -7.48 12.00 13.15
N GLU A 209 -6.40 11.83 13.91
CA GLU A 209 -6.06 10.64 14.71
C GLU A 209 -5.77 9.37 13.90
N SER A 210 -5.58 9.49 12.58
CA SER A 210 -5.11 8.36 11.77
C SER A 210 -3.67 7.98 12.09
N LYS A 211 -3.32 6.73 11.83
CA LYS A 211 -2.00 6.20 12.14
C LYS A 211 -1.03 6.43 10.99
N THR A 212 -1.36 5.94 9.80
CA THR A 212 -0.43 5.99 8.67
C THR A 212 -1.13 6.20 7.33
N GLY A 213 -0.50 6.97 6.45
CA GLY A 213 -0.90 7.05 5.04
C GLY A 213 -0.43 5.82 4.28
N TYR A 214 0.89 5.63 4.22
CA TYR A 214 1.52 4.49 3.56
C TYR A 214 2.33 3.70 4.58
N LYS A 215 2.00 2.42 4.76
CA LYS A 215 2.61 1.56 5.79
C LYS A 215 3.26 0.34 5.19
N ILE A 216 4.57 0.20 5.43
CA ILE A 216 5.38 -0.93 4.95
C ILE A 216 5.95 -1.64 6.17
N LEU A 217 5.57 -2.89 6.40
CA LEU A 217 5.99 -3.65 7.59
C LEU A 217 6.61 -5.00 7.22
N GLY A 218 7.86 -5.22 7.60
CA GLY A 218 8.57 -6.48 7.33
C GLY A 218 8.55 -6.85 5.84
N SER A 219 8.67 -5.85 4.96
CA SER A 219 8.47 -5.95 3.52
C SER A 219 9.55 -5.17 2.78
N GLY A 220 10.07 -5.70 1.67
CA GLY A 220 11.27 -5.17 1.00
C GLY A 220 11.15 -5.06 -0.51
N GLY A 221 12.04 -4.29 -1.13
CA GLY A 221 11.92 -4.03 -2.57
C GLY A 221 10.73 -3.15 -2.93
N ILE A 222 10.17 -2.42 -1.94
CA ILE A 222 8.96 -1.61 -2.15
C ILE A 222 9.31 -0.25 -2.72
N VAL A 223 8.51 0.21 -3.68
CA VAL A 223 8.59 1.56 -4.26
C VAL A 223 7.28 2.30 -4.01
N LEU A 224 7.37 3.50 -3.45
CA LEU A 224 6.29 4.48 -3.42
C LEU A 224 6.62 5.57 -4.44
N ARG A 225 5.75 5.81 -5.43
CA ARG A 225 6.05 6.71 -6.55
C ARG A 225 4.90 7.66 -6.89
N ASP A 226 5.17 8.94 -7.08
CA ASP A 226 4.17 9.93 -7.49
C ASP A 226 2.95 9.90 -6.56
N ILE A 227 3.21 9.95 -5.24
CA ILE A 227 2.18 9.82 -4.20
C ILE A 227 1.96 11.14 -3.47
N ILE A 228 0.73 11.32 -2.97
CA ILE A 228 0.30 12.51 -2.23
C ILE A 228 -0.21 12.09 -0.84
N SER A 229 0.31 12.71 0.22
CA SER A 229 -0.25 12.62 1.58
C SER A 229 -0.68 14.00 2.04
N GLU A 230 -1.97 14.16 2.32
CA GLU A 230 -2.61 15.42 2.69
C GLU A 230 -3.68 15.21 3.79
N GLY A 231 -4.43 16.26 4.13
CA GLY A 231 -5.51 16.22 5.12
C GLY A 231 -5.03 16.63 6.52
N SER A 232 -5.44 15.89 7.55
CA SER A 232 -5.17 16.28 8.93
C SER A 232 -3.68 16.26 9.30
N HIS A 233 -3.23 17.25 10.07
CA HIS A 233 -1.92 17.26 10.74
C HIS A 233 -1.85 16.32 11.95
N GLU A 234 -3.00 15.77 12.37
CA GLU A 234 -3.12 14.87 13.53
C GLU A 234 -3.00 13.38 13.15
N ILE A 235 -2.45 13.08 11.96
CA ILE A 235 -2.00 11.73 11.59
C ILE A 235 -0.62 11.46 12.22
N ASP A 236 -0.33 10.24 12.65
CA ASP A 236 0.98 9.90 13.23
C ASP A 236 2.12 10.02 12.18
N TYR A 237 1.96 9.37 11.02
CA TYR A 237 2.96 9.36 9.94
C TYR A 237 2.31 9.46 8.55
N ALA A 238 2.93 10.18 7.61
CA ALA A 238 2.53 10.08 6.21
C ALA A 238 3.04 8.76 5.61
N ILE A 239 4.31 8.42 5.86
CA ILE A 239 4.93 7.14 5.45
C ILE A 239 5.58 6.50 6.67
N PHE A 240 5.30 5.21 6.89
CA PHE A 240 5.91 4.41 7.94
C PHE A 240 6.48 3.12 7.35
N ALA A 241 7.81 2.99 7.32
CA ALA A 241 8.49 1.81 6.82
C ALA A 241 9.39 1.18 7.89
N ASP A 242 9.04 -0.02 8.34
CA ASP A 242 9.77 -0.76 9.37
C ASP A 242 10.01 -2.20 8.91
N ARG A 243 11.24 -2.69 9.05
CA ARG A 243 11.61 -4.08 8.71
C ARG A 243 11.05 -5.13 9.68
N LEU A 244 10.41 -4.77 10.80
CA LEU A 244 9.93 -5.68 11.85
C LEU A 244 11.00 -6.69 12.27
N LYS A 245 12.22 -6.18 12.54
CA LYS A 245 13.41 -6.97 12.85
C LYS A 245 13.89 -7.94 11.75
N SER A 246 13.30 -7.94 10.55
CA SER A 246 13.75 -8.76 9.43
C SER A 246 15.22 -8.56 9.13
N THR A 247 15.89 -9.65 8.77
CA THR A 247 17.29 -9.67 8.31
C THR A 247 17.40 -9.68 6.79
N THR A 248 16.28 -9.82 6.06
CA THR A 248 16.24 -9.93 4.60
C THR A 248 15.58 -8.74 3.91
N VAL A 249 14.83 -7.89 4.63
CA VAL A 249 14.37 -6.59 4.10
C VAL A 249 15.56 -5.63 3.95
N ARG A 250 15.94 -5.33 2.71
CA ARG A 250 17.15 -4.55 2.40
C ARG A 250 16.95 -3.36 1.45
N TYR A 251 15.74 -3.14 0.92
CA TYR A 251 15.52 -2.05 -0.03
C TYR A 251 14.14 -1.40 0.15
N PHE A 252 14.11 -0.07 0.12
CA PHE A 252 12.90 0.74 0.10
C PHE A 252 13.14 2.01 -0.72
N LYS A 253 12.15 2.44 -1.51
CA LYS A 253 12.27 3.61 -2.36
C LYS A 253 11.04 4.52 -2.27
N ILE A 254 11.28 5.82 -2.26
CA ILE A 254 10.28 6.87 -2.45
C ILE A 254 10.72 7.73 -3.65
N GLU A 255 9.83 7.94 -4.61
CA GLU A 255 10.00 8.80 -5.76
C GLU A 255 8.84 9.81 -5.82
N ASN A 256 9.14 11.10 -5.81
CA ASN A 256 8.17 12.18 -5.97
C ASN A 256 6.98 12.11 -4.97
N LEU A 257 7.28 12.37 -3.70
CA LEU A 257 6.29 12.54 -2.65
C LEU A 257 5.85 14.00 -2.55
N HIS A 258 4.54 14.24 -2.68
CA HIS A 258 3.91 15.50 -2.30
C HIS A 258 3.31 15.38 -0.90
N LEU A 259 3.84 16.16 0.05
CA LEU A 259 3.43 16.17 1.44
C LEU A 259 2.74 17.51 1.77
N GLU A 260 1.42 17.50 1.92
CA GLU A 260 0.60 18.70 2.18
C GLU A 260 0.15 18.83 3.64
N HIS A 261 0.74 18.05 4.53
CA HIS A 261 0.48 18.17 5.96
C HIS A 261 1.73 17.89 6.78
N ALA A 262 1.63 18.08 8.09
CA ALA A 262 2.71 17.90 9.03
C ALA A 262 2.26 16.88 10.09
N PRO A 263 2.44 15.57 9.84
CA PRO A 263 2.11 14.51 10.79
C PRO A 263 2.68 14.74 12.19
N LEU A 264 2.03 14.18 13.21
CA LEU A 264 2.36 14.34 14.63
C LEU A 264 3.77 13.87 14.98
N LYS A 265 4.18 12.73 14.41
CA LYS A 265 5.45 12.09 14.73
C LYS A 265 6.52 12.37 13.67
N ALA A 266 6.26 12.02 12.41
CA ALA A 266 7.15 12.37 11.30
C ALA A 266 6.45 12.29 9.94
N GLY A 267 6.95 13.02 8.94
CA GLY A 267 6.56 12.81 7.54
C GLY A 267 6.85 11.38 7.10
N ILE A 268 8.12 10.97 7.23
CA ILE A 268 8.62 9.66 6.83
C ILE A 268 9.34 9.02 8.02
N TYR A 269 8.92 7.83 8.43
CA TYR A 269 9.66 6.98 9.36
C TYR A 269 10.31 5.81 8.63
N LEU A 270 11.58 5.53 8.96
CA LEU A 270 12.39 4.49 8.34
C LEU A 270 13.09 3.65 9.42
N SER A 271 12.95 2.32 9.34
CA SER A 271 13.84 1.37 10.01
C SER A 271 14.13 0.20 9.06
N ILE A 272 15.06 0.43 8.14
CA ILE A 272 15.45 -0.51 7.06
C ILE A 272 16.96 -0.69 7.09
N THR A 273 17.48 -1.92 7.23
CA THR A 273 18.93 -2.18 7.44
C THR A 273 19.78 -2.13 6.17
N GLY A 274 19.16 -2.07 4.99
CA GLY A 274 19.86 -1.99 3.70
C GLY A 274 19.90 -0.57 3.15
N ASN A 275 19.46 -0.39 1.90
CA ASN A 275 19.44 0.90 1.22
C ASN A 275 18.02 1.47 1.18
N THR A 276 17.88 2.73 1.57
CA THR A 276 16.69 3.54 1.36
C THR A 276 17.01 4.67 0.40
N GLU A 277 16.22 4.81 -0.66
CA GLU A 277 16.35 5.88 -1.65
C GLU A 277 15.11 6.77 -1.60
N ILE A 278 15.32 8.08 -1.42
CA ILE A 278 14.25 9.07 -1.42
C ILE A 278 14.63 10.13 -2.43
N ASN A 279 13.85 10.29 -3.49
CA ASN A 279 14.11 11.27 -4.53
C ASN A 279 12.85 12.07 -4.83
N GLY A 280 12.87 13.40 -4.63
CA GLY A 280 11.70 14.23 -4.85
C GLY A 280 10.80 14.23 -3.61
N ILE A 281 11.00 15.21 -2.72
CA ILE A 281 10.05 15.53 -1.65
C ILE A 281 9.61 16.98 -1.81
N PHE A 282 8.32 17.19 -2.05
CA PHE A 282 7.70 18.51 -2.01
C PHE A 282 6.87 18.62 -0.73
N TYR A 283 7.37 19.34 0.27
CA TYR A 283 6.67 19.57 1.54
C TYR A 283 6.15 21.01 1.64
N GLN A 284 4.83 21.19 1.68
CA GLN A 284 4.18 22.48 1.44
C GLN A 284 3.72 23.23 2.70
N HIS A 285 3.35 22.54 3.77
CA HIS A 285 2.62 23.16 4.90
C HIS A 285 3.35 23.06 6.23
N ALA A 286 3.88 24.19 6.71
CA ALA A 286 4.59 24.26 7.99
C ALA A 286 3.72 23.88 9.19
N ARG A 287 4.35 23.25 10.18
CA ARG A 287 3.76 23.12 11.50
C ARG A 287 3.70 24.51 12.13
N LYS A 288 2.52 24.91 12.61
CA LYS A 288 2.31 26.24 13.22
C LYS A 288 3.14 26.46 14.49
N VAL A 289 3.44 25.37 15.20
CA VAL A 289 4.15 25.40 16.49
C VAL A 289 5.16 24.27 16.54
N GLY A 290 6.40 24.61 16.90
CA GLY A 290 7.48 23.66 17.12
C GLY A 290 8.09 23.10 15.84
N GLU A 291 8.98 22.14 16.03
CA GLU A 291 9.66 21.46 14.95
C GLU A 291 8.78 20.37 14.31
N PHE A 292 9.05 20.11 13.04
CA PHE A 292 8.47 19.00 12.28
C PHE A 292 9.58 18.08 11.78
N THR A 293 9.51 16.81 12.17
CA THR A 293 10.44 15.79 11.68
C THR A 293 10.02 15.35 10.28
N LEU A 294 10.76 15.74 9.25
CA LEU A 294 10.46 15.31 7.88
C LEU A 294 10.84 13.85 7.66
N ILE A 295 12.08 13.48 8.02
CA ILE A 295 12.56 12.10 7.95
C ILE A 295 13.08 11.69 9.33
N HIS A 296 12.56 10.58 9.82
CA HIS A 296 12.92 9.93 11.06
C HIS A 296 13.56 8.58 10.76
N ALA A 297 14.88 8.47 10.93
CA ALA A 297 15.61 7.22 10.90
C ALA A 297 15.58 6.56 12.29
N GLY A 298 14.78 5.51 12.40
CA GLY A 298 14.72 4.62 13.56
C GLY A 298 15.97 3.75 13.68
N GLU A 299 16.05 3.02 14.79
CA GLU A 299 17.18 2.14 15.11
C GLU A 299 17.40 1.09 14.01
N GLY A 300 18.67 0.82 13.72
CA GLY A 300 19.08 -0.18 12.72
C GLY A 300 18.85 0.25 11.27
N SER A 301 18.55 1.53 11.03
CA SER A 301 18.54 2.08 9.66
C SER A 301 19.92 2.01 9.02
N GLY A 302 19.97 1.53 7.77
CA GLY A 302 21.17 1.37 6.96
C GLY A 302 21.53 2.64 6.18
N LEU A 303 21.83 2.51 4.88
CA LEU A 303 22.11 3.64 4.00
C LEU A 303 20.82 4.38 3.64
N ILE A 304 20.81 5.70 3.78
CA ILE A 304 19.70 6.60 3.44
C ILE A 304 20.23 7.62 2.43
N ASN A 305 19.86 7.43 1.17
CA ASN A 305 20.13 8.36 0.09
C ASN A 305 18.92 9.27 -0.09
N VAL A 306 19.11 10.57 0.11
CA VAL A 306 18.06 11.56 -0.15
C VAL A 306 18.52 12.49 -1.26
N ALA A 307 17.69 12.64 -2.27
CA ALA A 307 17.93 13.51 -3.40
C ALA A 307 16.73 14.42 -3.68
N SER A 308 17.02 15.61 -4.21
CA SER A 308 16.00 16.52 -4.77
C SER A 308 14.86 16.81 -3.79
N ILE A 309 15.09 17.67 -2.80
CA ILE A 309 14.00 18.25 -1.99
C ILE A 309 13.73 19.65 -2.56
N PRO A 310 12.90 19.78 -3.61
CA PRO A 310 12.68 21.06 -4.30
C PRO A 310 12.03 22.11 -3.41
N HIS A 311 11.24 21.69 -2.41
CA HIS A 311 10.56 22.59 -1.51
C HIS A 311 10.34 21.95 -0.14
N PHE A 312 10.58 22.75 0.90
CA PHE A 312 10.27 22.46 2.28
C PHE A 312 10.03 23.79 2.99
N VAL A 313 9.45 23.74 4.18
CA VAL A 313 9.10 24.90 4.99
C VAL A 313 9.94 25.00 6.26
N THR A 314 10.02 26.19 6.85
CA THR A 314 10.77 26.45 8.09
C THR A 314 10.30 25.58 9.26
N GLY A 315 11.21 25.23 10.16
CA GLY A 315 10.95 24.35 11.31
C GLY A 315 11.08 22.85 10.99
N THR A 316 11.51 22.51 9.77
CA THR A 316 11.74 21.13 9.35
C THR A 316 13.09 20.61 9.85
N VAL A 317 13.08 19.41 10.44
CA VAL A 317 14.30 18.72 10.91
C VAL A 317 14.36 17.27 10.41
N MET A 318 15.57 16.72 10.36
CA MET A 318 15.84 15.29 10.22
C MET A 318 16.16 14.70 11.60
N ARG A 319 15.74 13.47 11.86
CA ARG A 319 15.92 12.81 13.18
C ARG A 319 16.54 11.42 13.05
N LEU A 320 17.46 11.11 13.97
CA LEU A 320 18.11 9.80 14.11
C LEU A 320 17.98 9.28 15.54
N GLU A 321 17.58 8.01 15.70
CA GLU A 321 17.45 7.34 17.00
C GLU A 321 18.79 6.88 17.62
N SER A 322 19.89 6.90 16.86
CA SER A 322 21.22 6.61 17.39
C SER A 322 22.30 7.21 16.50
N PRO A 323 23.45 7.66 17.06
CA PRO A 323 24.56 8.23 16.27
C PRO A 323 25.14 7.28 15.21
N GLY A 324 25.01 5.96 15.41
CA GLY A 324 25.49 4.93 14.49
C GLY A 324 24.43 4.42 13.51
N CYS A 325 23.20 4.93 13.56
CA CYS A 325 22.13 4.55 12.64
C CYS A 325 22.04 5.54 11.48
N GLY A 326 21.78 5.04 10.27
CA GLY A 326 21.64 5.89 9.09
C GLY A 326 23.00 6.36 8.57
N PHE A 327 23.46 5.78 7.46
CA PHE A 327 24.51 6.41 6.65
C PHE A 327 23.80 7.39 5.71
N TRP A 328 24.03 8.69 5.87
CA TRP A 328 23.28 9.70 5.13
C TRP A 328 24.08 10.21 3.93
N ASN A 329 23.42 10.22 2.78
CA ASN A 329 23.94 10.80 1.54
C ASN A 329 22.90 11.75 0.94
N LEU A 330 23.16 13.06 1.02
CA LEU A 330 22.27 14.09 0.50
C LEU A 330 22.76 14.64 -0.84
N ASN A 331 21.98 14.51 -1.91
CA ASN A 331 22.35 15.03 -3.23
C ASN A 331 21.29 16.02 -3.75
N PHE A 332 21.72 17.13 -4.34
CA PHE A 332 20.82 18.15 -4.91
C PHE A 332 19.70 18.58 -3.95
N SER A 333 20.04 18.63 -2.65
CA SER A 333 19.12 19.03 -1.58
C SER A 333 19.39 20.48 -1.15
N ALA A 334 18.40 21.11 -0.52
CA ALA A 334 18.52 22.46 -0.02
C ALA A 334 19.67 22.60 1.01
N LYS A 335 20.37 23.75 1.00
CA LYS A 335 21.56 24.00 1.83
C LYS A 335 21.27 23.85 3.33
N GLU A 336 20.03 24.10 3.73
CA GLU A 336 19.55 24.04 5.10
C GLU A 336 19.71 22.63 5.68
N PHE A 337 19.58 21.57 4.88
CA PHE A 337 19.79 20.19 5.35
C PHE A 337 21.26 19.86 5.61
N TYR A 338 22.19 20.76 5.31
CA TYR A 338 23.61 20.61 5.63
C TYR A 338 23.99 21.37 6.91
N LEU A 339 23.03 22.00 7.59
CA LEU A 339 23.22 22.75 8.84
C LEU A 339 22.84 21.89 10.04
N LYS A 340 23.67 21.86 11.09
CA LYS A 340 23.44 21.06 12.31
C LYS A 340 22.12 21.38 13.01
N GLU A 341 21.63 22.60 12.84
CA GLU A 341 20.39 23.12 13.41
C GLU A 341 19.15 22.38 12.89
N ASN A 342 19.25 21.72 11.73
CA ASN A 342 18.17 20.93 11.13
C ASN A 342 18.30 19.42 11.37
N TRP A 343 19.18 19.00 12.29
CA TRP A 343 19.36 17.59 12.65
C TRP A 343 19.15 17.38 14.14
N ARG A 344 18.47 16.29 14.50
CA ARG A 344 18.25 15.86 15.88
C ARG A 344 18.80 14.45 16.04
N ILE A 345 19.93 14.32 16.75
CA ILE A 345 20.57 13.03 17.02
C ILE A 345 20.28 12.64 18.45
N LYS A 346 19.68 11.47 18.66
CA LYS A 346 19.39 10.98 20.00
C LYS A 346 20.68 10.60 20.74
N LYS A 347 20.75 11.01 22.01
CA LYS A 347 21.82 10.68 22.95
C LYS A 347 21.44 9.46 23.81
N ALA A 348 22.41 8.92 24.53
CA ALA A 348 22.21 7.79 25.44
C ALA A 348 21.27 8.11 26.62
N ASP A 349 21.03 9.38 26.92
CA ASP A 349 20.12 9.87 27.96
C ASP A 349 18.69 10.13 27.42
N ASP A 350 18.36 9.61 26.24
CA ASP A 350 17.09 9.81 25.50
C ASP A 350 16.76 11.28 25.11
N THR A 351 17.70 12.21 25.27
CA THR A 351 17.54 13.59 24.76
C THR A 351 18.15 13.74 23.35
N TYR A 352 17.82 14.83 22.65
CA TYR A 352 18.33 15.09 21.29
C TYR A 352 19.36 16.24 21.28
N GLU A 353 20.43 16.06 20.51
CA GLU A 353 21.43 17.09 20.24
C GLU A 353 21.28 17.61 18.80
N SER A 354 21.54 18.92 18.61
CA SER A 354 21.60 19.55 17.28
C SER A 354 22.99 19.39 16.65
N LYS A 355 23.17 18.31 15.87
CA LYS A 355 24.45 17.93 15.27
C LYS A 355 24.23 17.18 13.95
N LEU A 356 25.15 17.30 13.01
CA LEU A 356 25.16 16.46 11.81
C LEU A 356 25.42 14.98 12.18
N PRO A 357 24.84 14.00 11.43
CA PRO A 357 25.14 12.59 11.62
C PRO A 357 26.63 12.30 11.49
N PHE A 358 27.11 11.28 12.20
CA PHE A 358 28.52 10.90 12.12
C PHE A 358 28.90 10.42 10.71
N TYR A 359 28.05 9.60 10.10
CA TYR A 359 28.19 9.17 8.72
C TYR A 359 27.33 10.02 7.79
N PHE A 360 27.87 11.15 7.36
CA PHE A 360 27.16 12.13 6.54
C PHE A 360 28.00 12.60 5.36
N SER A 361 27.41 12.55 4.17
CA SER A 361 28.01 13.05 2.93
C SER A 361 26.96 13.72 2.05
N GLY A 362 27.39 14.59 1.15
CA GLY A 362 26.49 15.11 0.13
C GLY A 362 27.01 16.25 -0.72
N GLN A 363 26.27 16.54 -1.79
CA GLN A 363 26.49 17.67 -2.69
C GLN A 363 25.21 18.52 -2.79
N GLY A 364 25.24 19.72 -2.22
CA GLY A 364 24.20 20.74 -2.42
C GLY A 364 24.43 21.52 -3.71
N GLY A 365 23.41 22.22 -4.19
CA GLY A 365 23.48 23.14 -5.36
C GLY A 365 24.33 24.40 -5.13
N GLY A 366 25.55 24.24 -4.60
CA GLY A 366 26.49 25.32 -4.26
C GLY A 366 27.36 25.05 -3.03
N ALA A 367 27.03 24.04 -2.20
CA ALA A 367 27.79 23.67 -1.01
C ALA A 367 28.18 22.19 -1.06
N GLN A 368 29.48 21.88 -1.01
CA GLN A 368 29.94 20.52 -0.79
C GLN A 368 30.22 20.31 0.69
N VAL A 369 29.54 19.34 1.32
CA VAL A 369 29.87 18.90 2.67
C VAL A 369 30.34 17.46 2.60
N LYS A 370 31.64 17.28 2.75
CA LYS A 370 32.26 15.98 3.01
C LYS A 370 32.80 16.02 4.42
N ILE A 371 32.01 15.54 5.39
CA ILE A 371 32.57 15.12 6.67
C ILE A 371 33.10 13.71 6.44
N LYS A 372 34.33 13.64 5.93
CA LYS A 372 35.08 12.39 5.86
C LYS A 372 35.75 12.18 7.22
N TYR A 373 35.51 11.02 7.82
CA TYR A 373 36.41 10.44 8.81
C TYR A 373 37.25 9.39 8.12
#